data_AF-A0A944MPQ8-F1
#
_entry.id   AF-A0A944MPQ8-F1
#
_cell.length_a   1.000
_cell.length_b   1.000
_cell.length_c   1.000
_cell.angle_alpha   90.00
_cell.angle_beta   90.00
_cell.angle_gamma   90.00
#
_symmetry.space_group_name_H-M   'P 1'
#
loop_
_entity.id
_entity.type
_entity.pdbx_description
1 polymer ?
#
loop_
_entity_poly.entity_id
_entity_poly.type
_entity_poly.pdbx_seq_one_letter_code
_entity_poly.pdbx_strand_id
1 'polypeptide(L)'
;MEKIIFLTFIAILGLSLNAEIMTIQLNSGETIEFDTAEILQITFGPDVSVEEVVEFISKIPIKFLKNYPNPFNPTTTISFEIAEAGKTQIEIYNVKGQKVKTLLDDAMEMGEHSVIWNGTNSNNKQVASGIYFYKVSVNNTEQIKKMILIK
;
A
#
# COMPACT_ATOMS: atom_id res chain seq x y z
N MET A 1 -11.69 -10.94 -11.02
CA MET A 1 -11.04 -11.01 -12.36
C MET A 1 -10.21 -9.74 -12.42
N GLU A 2 -8.89 -9.84 -12.49
CA GLU A 2 -8.02 -8.65 -12.48
C GLU A 2 -8.38 -7.73 -13.65
N LYS A 3 -8.47 -6.42 -13.38
CA LYS A 3 -8.89 -5.42 -14.35
C LYS A 3 -7.69 -4.57 -14.78
N ILE A 4 -7.63 -4.30 -16.07
CA ILE A 4 -6.78 -3.25 -16.64
C ILE A 4 -7.67 -2.04 -16.90
N ILE A 5 -7.30 -0.89 -16.35
CA ILE A 5 -8.07 0.35 -16.49
C ILE A 5 -7.35 1.27 -17.47
N PHE A 6 -8.07 1.68 -18.52
CA PHE A 6 -7.64 2.70 -19.47
C PHE A 6 -8.37 4.00 -19.18
N LEU A 7 -7.62 5.06 -18.87
CA LEU A 7 -8.17 6.39 -18.60
C LEU A 7 -7.84 7.32 -19.76
N THR A 8 -8.88 7.92 -20.35
CA THR A 8 -8.76 8.98 -21.37
C THR A 8 -9.51 10.22 -20.89
N PHE A 9 -8.90 11.40 -21.03
CA PHE A 9 -9.35 12.61 -20.35
C PHE A 9 -10.64 13.21 -20.92
N ILE A 10 -11.00 12.87 -22.17
CA ILE A 10 -12.19 13.39 -22.85
C ILE A 10 -13.47 13.13 -22.04
N ALA A 11 -13.47 12.13 -21.14
CA ALA A 11 -14.62 11.74 -20.35
C ALA A 11 -14.48 11.94 -18.83
N ILE A 12 -13.39 12.47 -18.26
CA ILE A 12 -13.12 12.45 -16.81
C ILE A 12 -13.11 13.87 -16.21
N LEU A 13 -13.89 14.07 -15.15
CA LEU A 13 -14.02 15.31 -14.36
C LEU A 13 -13.16 15.28 -13.08
N GLY A 14 -12.85 14.09 -12.57
CA GLY A 14 -12.04 13.93 -11.36
C GLY A 14 -11.66 12.48 -11.08
N LEU A 15 -10.55 12.28 -10.36
CA LEU A 15 -10.07 10.97 -9.93
C LEU A 15 -9.67 11.06 -8.45
N SER A 16 -10.20 10.16 -7.63
CA SER A 16 -9.77 10.00 -6.24
C SER A 16 -9.47 8.55 -5.94
N LEU A 17 -8.42 8.32 -5.15
CA LEU A 17 -8.00 6.99 -4.73
C LEU A 17 -7.90 6.97 -3.20
N ASN A 18 -8.55 6.00 -2.57
CA ASN A 18 -8.30 5.65 -1.18
C ASN A 18 -7.81 4.19 -1.09
N ALA A 19 -7.62 3.66 0.12
CA ALA A 19 -7.09 2.31 0.34
C ALA A 19 -7.97 1.18 -0.24
N GLU A 20 -9.27 1.42 -0.39
CA GLU A 20 -10.26 0.40 -0.75
C GLU A 20 -10.82 0.62 -2.15
N ILE A 21 -11.16 1.87 -2.47
CA ILE A 21 -11.89 2.24 -3.69
C ILE A 21 -11.13 3.33 -4.47
N MET A 22 -11.03 3.12 -5.78
CA MET A 22 -10.76 4.16 -6.75
C MET A 22 -12.07 4.67 -7.32
N THR A 23 -12.28 5.98 -7.25
CA THR A 23 -13.47 6.64 -7.76
C THR A 23 -13.09 7.52 -8.95
N ILE A 24 -13.72 7.30 -10.09
CA ILE A 24 -13.58 8.08 -11.30
C ILE A 24 -14.89 8.84 -11.52
N GLN A 25 -14.81 10.17 -11.49
CA GLN A 25 -15.91 11.06 -11.83
C GLN A 25 -15.82 11.40 -13.31
N LEU A 26 -16.88 11.12 -14.06
CA LEU A 26 -16.96 11.39 -15.49
C LEU A 26 -17.56 12.76 -15.78
N ASN A 27 -17.24 13.32 -16.95
CA ASN A 27 -17.81 14.57 -17.46
C ASN A 27 -19.34 14.50 -17.67
N SER A 28 -19.89 13.29 -17.78
CA SER A 28 -21.33 13.02 -17.77
C SER A 28 -21.98 13.22 -16.41
N GLY A 29 -21.20 13.39 -15.33
CA GLY A 29 -21.65 13.37 -13.94
C GLY A 29 -21.78 11.96 -13.34
N GLU A 30 -21.44 10.92 -14.10
CA GLU A 30 -21.42 9.53 -13.61
C GLU A 30 -20.18 9.26 -12.77
N THR A 31 -20.34 8.46 -11.71
CA THR A 31 -19.25 7.99 -10.86
C THR A 31 -19.02 6.50 -11.09
N ILE A 32 -17.80 6.11 -11.42
CA ILE A 32 -17.38 4.71 -11.50
C ILE A 32 -16.45 4.40 -10.33
N GLU A 33 -16.74 3.31 -9.63
CA GLU A 33 -15.94 2.82 -8.51
C GLU A 33 -15.26 1.50 -8.86
N PHE A 34 -13.98 1.39 -8.50
CA PHE A 34 -13.18 0.18 -8.65
C PHE A 34 -12.62 -0.22 -7.29
N ASP A 35 -12.76 -1.49 -6.93
CA ASP A 35 -11.99 -2.07 -5.83
C ASP A 35 -10.51 -2.05 -6.21
N THR A 36 -9.70 -1.37 -5.41
CA THR A 36 -8.26 -1.21 -5.65
C THR A 36 -7.51 -2.53 -5.65
N ALA A 37 -8.00 -3.54 -4.93
CA ALA A 37 -7.40 -4.88 -4.91
C ALA A 37 -7.56 -5.61 -6.26
N GLU A 38 -8.47 -5.19 -7.12
CA GLU A 38 -8.69 -5.77 -8.46
C GLU A 38 -7.89 -5.07 -9.57
N ILE A 39 -7.22 -3.97 -9.27
CA ILE A 39 -6.52 -3.14 -10.26
C ILE A 39 -5.08 -3.62 -10.40
N LEU A 40 -4.75 -4.19 -11.56
CA LEU A 40 -3.38 -4.62 -11.85
C LEU A 40 -2.52 -3.45 -12.37
N GLN A 41 -3.11 -2.64 -13.25
CA GLN A 41 -2.42 -1.55 -13.92
C GLN A 41 -3.40 -0.42 -14.28
N ILE A 42 -2.93 0.81 -14.12
CA ILE A 42 -3.56 2.02 -14.64
C ILE A 42 -2.73 2.52 -15.82
N THR A 43 -3.38 2.76 -16.96
CA THR A 43 -2.74 3.35 -18.14
C THR A 43 -3.42 4.66 -18.48
N PHE A 44 -2.62 5.71 -18.61
CA PHE A 44 -3.07 7.03 -19.04
C PHE A 44 -2.93 7.14 -20.56
N GLY A 45 -3.95 7.69 -21.22
CA GLY A 45 -3.94 7.97 -22.66
C GLY A 45 -2.91 9.04 -23.04
N PRO A 46 -2.60 9.18 -24.34
CA PRO A 46 -1.58 10.10 -24.84
C PRO A 46 -1.90 11.59 -24.61
N ASP A 47 -3.18 11.91 -24.35
CA ASP A 47 -3.65 13.28 -24.15
C ASP A 47 -3.58 13.74 -22.68
N VAL A 48 -3.08 12.90 -21.77
CA VAL A 48 -2.90 13.26 -20.36
C VAL A 48 -1.54 13.91 -20.15
N SER A 49 -1.50 15.08 -19.51
CA SER A 49 -0.24 15.77 -19.23
C SER A 49 0.57 15.04 -18.15
N VAL A 50 1.88 15.19 -18.18
CA VAL A 50 2.76 14.59 -17.16
C VAL A 50 2.48 15.20 -15.79
N GLU A 51 2.20 16.50 -15.76
CA GLU A 51 1.89 17.26 -14.55
C GLU A 51 0.65 16.72 -13.82
N GLU A 52 -0.41 16.38 -14.57
CA GLU A 52 -1.62 15.78 -14.00
C GLU A 52 -1.37 14.38 -13.44
N VAL A 53 -0.57 13.56 -14.14
CA VAL A 53 -0.17 12.23 -13.65
C VAL A 53 0.63 12.36 -12.36
N VAL A 54 1.54 13.33 -12.29
CA VAL A 54 2.35 13.61 -11.10
C VAL A 54 1.47 14.10 -9.95
N GLU A 55 0.52 14.99 -10.20
CA GLU A 55 -0.43 15.45 -9.18
C GLU A 55 -1.27 14.28 -8.64
N PHE A 56 -1.77 13.40 -9.51
CA PHE A 56 -2.51 12.22 -9.07
C PHE A 56 -1.65 11.28 -8.20
N ILE A 57 -0.44 10.95 -8.65
CA ILE A 57 0.49 10.08 -7.89
C ILE A 57 0.86 10.73 -6.55
N SER A 58 0.98 12.05 -6.49
CA SER A 58 1.29 12.77 -5.25
C SER A 58 0.21 12.61 -4.18
N LYS A 59 -1.04 12.32 -4.57
CA LYS A 59 -2.17 12.11 -3.66
C LYS A 59 -2.26 10.68 -3.12
N ILE A 60 -1.43 9.75 -3.59
CA ILE A 60 -1.40 8.36 -3.12
C ILE A 60 -0.64 8.31 -1.78
N PRO A 61 -1.30 8.05 -0.64
CA PRO A 61 -0.66 8.22 0.67
C PRO A 61 0.55 7.31 0.90
N ILE A 62 0.51 6.09 0.35
CA ILE A 62 1.61 5.12 0.37
C ILE A 62 1.99 4.81 -1.08
N LYS A 63 3.07 5.43 -1.59
CA LYS A 63 3.44 5.33 -3.01
C LYS A 63 4.01 3.97 -3.38
N PHE A 64 4.79 3.39 -2.48
CA PHE A 64 5.21 2.00 -2.60
C PHE A 64 5.26 1.33 -1.24
N LEU A 65 5.15 0.00 -1.27
CA LEU A 65 5.30 -0.86 -0.10
C LEU A 65 5.94 -2.16 -0.56
N LYS A 66 7.09 -2.54 0.00
CA LYS A 66 7.78 -3.79 -0.34
C LYS A 66 8.50 -4.35 0.87
N ASN A 67 8.76 -5.65 0.85
CA ASN A 67 9.66 -6.27 1.80
C ASN A 67 10.73 -7.08 1.07
N TYR A 68 11.99 -6.93 1.48
CA TYR A 68 13.12 -7.68 0.91
C TYR A 68 14.12 -8.07 2.01
N PRO A 69 14.62 -9.31 2.03
CA PRO A 69 14.25 -10.43 1.15
C PRO A 69 12.80 -10.94 1.39
N ASN A 70 12.22 -11.64 0.41
CA ASN A 70 10.95 -12.37 0.52
C ASN A 70 10.94 -13.53 -0.51
N PRO A 71 10.98 -14.81 -0.09
CA PRO A 71 11.03 -15.31 1.28
C PRO A 71 12.28 -14.85 2.06
N PHE A 72 12.23 -14.85 3.39
CA PHE A 72 13.32 -14.35 4.25
C PHE A 72 13.67 -15.29 5.41
N ASN A 73 14.89 -15.17 5.95
CA ASN A 73 15.37 -15.95 7.11
C ASN A 73 16.38 -15.14 7.97
N PRO A 74 16.12 -14.91 9.27
CA PRO A 74 14.82 -14.62 9.86
C PRO A 74 14.43 -13.14 9.66
N THR A 75 15.20 -12.38 8.88
CA THR A 75 15.09 -10.92 8.80
C THR A 75 14.65 -10.45 7.41
N THR A 76 13.70 -9.52 7.37
CA THR A 76 13.30 -8.78 6.18
C THR A 76 13.20 -7.29 6.49
N THR A 77 13.48 -6.45 5.50
CA THR A 77 13.28 -5.00 5.59
C THR A 77 12.00 -4.65 4.86
N ILE A 78 11.07 -4.01 5.58
CA ILE A 78 9.85 -3.43 5.01
C ILE A 78 10.20 -1.99 4.62
N SER A 79 10.16 -1.68 3.33
CA SER A 79 10.41 -0.35 2.77
C SER A 79 9.12 0.24 2.22
N PHE A 80 8.89 1.52 2.49
CA PHE A 80 7.68 2.23 2.07
C PHE A 80 7.98 3.72 1.87
N GLU A 81 7.14 4.39 1.09
CA GLU A 81 7.19 5.85 0.93
C GLU A 81 5.85 6.45 1.28
N ILE A 82 5.85 7.46 2.16
CA ILE A 82 4.64 8.18 2.55
C ILE A 82 4.60 9.54 1.83
N ALA A 83 3.47 9.83 1.19
CA ALA A 83 3.28 11.07 0.43
C ALA A 83 2.88 12.26 1.30
N GLU A 84 2.42 12.02 2.53
CA GLU A 84 2.07 13.05 3.49
C GLU A 84 2.56 12.62 4.88
N ALA A 85 3.05 13.59 5.66
CA ALA A 85 3.42 13.35 7.05
C ALA A 85 2.18 12.95 7.85
N GLY A 86 2.34 12.04 8.80
CA GLY A 86 1.16 11.48 9.45
C GLY A 86 1.43 10.42 10.49
N LYS A 87 0.36 10.01 11.15
CA LYS A 87 0.41 8.88 12.09
C LYS A 87 0.60 7.60 11.29
N THR A 88 1.72 6.92 11.53
CA THR A 88 2.10 5.70 10.83
C THR A 88 2.22 4.53 11.79
N GLN A 89 1.59 3.41 11.42
CA GLN A 89 1.64 2.17 12.17
C GLN A 89 2.05 1.02 11.25
N ILE A 90 2.97 0.17 11.72
CA ILE A 90 3.40 -1.04 11.02
C ILE A 90 3.16 -2.24 11.92
N GLU A 91 2.28 -3.14 11.49
CA GLU A 91 1.85 -4.29 12.27
C GLU A 91 2.04 -5.59 11.49
N ILE A 92 2.43 -6.66 12.19
CA ILE A 92 2.57 -8.00 11.64
C ILE A 92 1.42 -8.88 12.13
N TYR A 93 0.84 -9.66 11.23
CA TYR A 93 -0.25 -10.59 11.48
C TYR A 93 0.07 -11.99 10.96
N ASN A 94 -0.47 -13.00 11.60
CA ASN A 94 -0.43 -14.39 11.10
C ASN A 94 -1.64 -14.68 10.19
N VAL A 95 -1.69 -15.88 9.59
CA VAL A 95 -2.79 -16.32 8.71
C VAL A 95 -4.18 -16.37 9.36
N LYS A 96 -4.25 -16.35 10.70
CA LYS A 96 -5.51 -16.30 11.45
C LYS A 96 -5.98 -14.87 11.72
N GLY A 97 -5.29 -13.86 11.16
CA GLY A 97 -5.56 -12.44 11.43
C GLY A 97 -5.13 -12.01 12.83
N GLN A 98 -4.36 -12.82 13.56
CA GLN A 98 -3.91 -12.46 14.91
C GLN A 98 -2.66 -11.58 14.81
N LYS A 99 -2.66 -10.47 15.54
CA LYS A 99 -1.51 -9.58 15.63
C LYS A 99 -0.34 -10.30 16.31
N VAL A 100 0.80 -10.33 15.63
CA VAL A 100 2.06 -10.94 16.06
C VAL A 100 2.96 -9.90 16.72
N LYS A 101 3.10 -8.72 16.12
CA LYS A 101 3.98 -7.64 16.60
C LYS A 101 3.60 -6.30 15.98
N THR A 102 3.71 -5.22 16.74
CA THR A 102 3.77 -3.86 16.21
C THR A 102 5.25 -3.48 16.07
N LEU A 103 5.69 -3.11 14.87
CA LEU A 103 7.07 -2.74 14.57
C LEU A 103 7.31 -1.23 14.70
N LEU A 104 6.29 -0.44 14.39
CA LEU A 104 6.32 1.02 14.44
C LEU A 104 4.91 1.52 14.76
N ASP A 105 4.83 2.56 15.59
CA ASP A 105 3.59 3.27 15.93
C ASP A 105 3.93 4.73 16.29
N ASP A 106 4.23 5.55 15.28
CA ASP A 106 4.79 6.90 15.46
C ASP A 106 4.30 7.89 14.39
N ALA A 107 4.51 9.18 14.60
CA ALA A 107 4.37 10.17 13.55
C ALA A 107 5.61 10.11 12.63
N MET A 108 5.39 10.06 11.32
CA MET A 108 6.47 10.03 10.33
C MET A 108 6.35 11.20 9.36
N GLU A 109 7.49 11.71 8.91
CA GLU A 109 7.59 12.76 7.90
C GLU A 109 7.42 12.20 6.48
N MET A 110 7.01 13.05 5.54
CA MET A 110 6.97 12.70 4.11
C MET A 110 8.31 12.12 3.64
N GLY A 111 8.26 11.06 2.83
CA GLY A 111 9.44 10.48 2.17
C GLY A 111 9.58 8.97 2.33
N GLU A 112 10.77 8.47 1.98
CA GLU A 112 11.12 7.05 2.05
C GLU A 112 11.53 6.61 3.45
N HIS A 113 11.02 5.47 3.87
CA HIS A 113 11.24 4.88 5.19
C HIS A 113 11.48 3.38 5.11
N SER A 114 12.09 2.84 6.16
CA SER A 114 12.21 1.40 6.30
C SER A 114 12.22 0.93 7.75
N VAL A 115 11.65 -0.25 7.97
CA VAL A 115 11.61 -0.92 9.28
C VAL A 115 11.96 -2.40 9.12
N ILE A 116 12.75 -2.93 10.05
CA ILE A 116 13.21 -4.31 10.02
C ILE A 116 12.30 -5.18 10.88
N TRP A 117 11.88 -6.33 10.33
CA TRP A 117 11.32 -7.42 11.13
C TRP A 117 12.28 -8.60 11.17
N ASN A 118 12.58 -9.08 12.37
CA ASN A 118 13.52 -10.17 12.63
C ASN A 118 12.83 -11.52 12.95
N GLY A 119 11.58 -11.68 12.50
CA GLY A 119 10.83 -12.93 12.69
C GLY A 119 10.46 -13.20 14.16
N THR A 120 10.19 -12.15 14.95
CA THR A 120 9.78 -12.29 16.36
C THR A 120 8.37 -11.76 16.63
N ASN A 121 7.75 -12.26 17.70
CA ASN A 121 6.50 -11.73 18.24
C ASN A 121 6.73 -10.58 19.25
N SER A 122 5.65 -10.08 19.85
CA SER A 122 5.66 -9.02 20.88
C SER A 122 6.49 -9.36 22.12
N ASN A 123 6.67 -10.65 22.45
CA ASN A 123 7.53 -11.11 23.54
C ASN A 123 8.99 -11.35 23.10
N ASN A 124 9.37 -10.84 21.92
CA ASN A 124 10.68 -11.05 21.27
C ASN A 124 11.06 -12.52 21.06
N LYS A 125 10.08 -13.44 21.07
CA LYS A 125 10.30 -14.85 20.74
C LYS A 125 10.18 -15.07 19.24
N GLN A 126 11.04 -15.92 18.71
CA GLN A 126 11.00 -16.33 17.31
C GLN A 126 9.66 -16.98 16.97
N VAL A 127 9.08 -16.61 15.84
CA VAL A 127 7.85 -17.23 15.31
C VAL A 127 8.19 -18.37 14.36
N ALA A 128 7.23 -19.24 14.10
CA ALA A 128 7.41 -20.38 13.20
C ALA A 128 7.51 -19.93 11.73
N SER A 129 8.19 -20.71 10.90
CA SER A 129 8.15 -20.57 9.44
C SER A 129 6.71 -20.59 8.93
N GLY A 130 6.42 -19.78 7.92
CA GLY A 130 5.07 -19.68 7.37
C GLY A 130 4.75 -18.34 6.73
N ILE A 131 3.48 -18.19 6.39
CA ILE A 131 2.93 -16.97 5.80
C ILE A 131 2.56 -15.99 6.90
N TYR A 132 2.96 -14.74 6.71
CA TYR A 132 2.59 -13.60 7.52
C TYR A 132 2.13 -12.45 6.63
N PHE A 133 1.46 -11.49 7.24
CA PHE A 133 1.04 -10.27 6.60
C PHE A 133 1.62 -9.09 7.37
N TYR A 134 2.13 -8.10 6.65
CA TYR A 134 2.46 -6.80 7.24
C TYR A 134 1.46 -5.78 6.75
N LYS A 135 0.95 -4.98 7.68
CA LYS A 135 0.04 -3.86 7.44
C LYS A 135 0.79 -2.56 7.73
N VAL A 136 0.79 -1.65 6.77
CA VAL A 136 1.26 -0.27 6.94
C VAL A 136 0.05 0.64 6.86
N SER A 137 -0.23 1.36 7.93
CA SER A 137 -1.30 2.34 8.03
C SER A 137 -0.68 3.72 8.15
N VAL A 138 -1.10 4.68 7.31
CA VAL A 138 -0.69 6.09 7.35
C VAL A 138 -1.96 6.93 7.32
N ASN A 139 -2.17 7.73 8.37
CA ASN A 139 -3.41 8.48 8.58
C ASN A 139 -4.64 7.56 8.50
N ASN A 140 -5.44 7.67 7.43
CA ASN A 140 -6.67 6.88 7.22
C ASN A 140 -6.54 5.85 6.08
N THR A 141 -5.32 5.62 5.59
CA THR A 141 -5.04 4.67 4.50
C THR A 141 -4.22 3.52 5.04
N GLU A 142 -4.56 2.29 4.63
CA GLU A 142 -3.78 1.11 4.95
C GLU A 142 -3.44 0.30 3.70
N GLN A 143 -2.28 -0.34 3.72
CA GLN A 143 -1.88 -1.34 2.75
C GLN A 143 -1.39 -2.59 3.47
N ILE A 144 -1.84 -3.75 2.99
CA ILE A 144 -1.46 -5.05 3.53
C ILE A 144 -0.73 -5.85 2.46
N LYS A 145 0.41 -6.44 2.81
CA LYS A 145 1.16 -7.33 1.91
C LYS A 145 1.57 -8.62 2.60
N LYS A 146 1.63 -9.68 1.80
CA LYS A 146 2.02 -11.03 2.21
C LYS A 146 3.55 -11.18 2.22
N MET A 147 4.08 -11.88 3.22
CA MET A 147 5.48 -12.26 3.31
C MET A 147 5.66 -13.70 3.81
N ILE A 148 6.79 -14.31 3.46
CA ILE A 148 7.07 -15.73 3.74
C ILE A 148 8.36 -15.83 4.57
N LEU A 149 8.23 -16.26 5.82
CA LEU A 149 9.36 -16.61 6.68
C LEU A 149 9.75 -18.07 6.41
N ILE A 150 11.00 -18.27 6.00
CA ILE A 150 11.62 -19.59 5.87
C ILE A 150 12.73 -19.70 6.91
N LYS A 151 12.77 -20.81 7.64
CA LYS A 151 13.77 -21.09 8.67
C LYS A 151 14.18 -22.54 8.56
#